data_AF-A0A8J9SZF7-F1
#
_entry.id   AF-A0A8J9SZF7-F1
#
_cell.length_a   1.000
_cell.length_b   1.000
_cell.length_c   1.000
_cell.angle_alpha   90.00
_cell.angle_beta   90.00
_cell.angle_gamma   90.00
#
_symmetry.space_group_name_H-M   'P 1'
#
loop_
_entity.id
_entity.type
_entity.pdbx_description
1 polymer ?
#
loop_
_entity_poly.entity_id
_entity_poly.type
_entity_poly.pdbx_seq_one_letter_code
_entity_poly.pdbx_strand_id
1 'polypeptide(L)'
;MRLMHRAVAALLLVALAGRAAGQANPPKVPGENGGWRAGRATFYSGPERFLQSFADRGPPPEYGFGSAVYGSCGYTQQNFTEGVTYDNVPYPKEMLMAVANIDVDYPGSCGRCYEVRCHSGYVYANGTEIYNTTQGYSLPAHAPNATDDYGRTWLGNPTEAEQLQSVRCWNDNASIFVITTDSCPCVQTDPNTGAVTGVNPPCCGDIYHMDLTYWGFEQLAHPLNGIISTQFRPVDCATKQPLQFNPGFVNQTIYGDRVETGWGWFPYKHNTVTFWSKGYGVGGSNATCISIGPKAGGLTLACRGCSQSGYQPFKGASALEFWIRDQNGSSTIPDVQVGVGNYDNKQYCASVKTGSLSPVERQGLYARFSVPISSFSCPFSQDQITQVSFQNSEGQLVSFCLDNIQIVGGSGRVQSSSIGRHRI
;
A
#
# COMPACT_ATOMS: atom_id res chain seq x y z
N MET A 1 -27.84 89.06 -5.95
CA MET A 1 -27.70 88.36 -4.66
C MET A 1 -27.91 86.88 -4.93
N ARG A 2 -26.83 86.08 -4.87
CA ARG A 2 -26.76 84.60 -4.72
C ARG A 2 -27.46 83.71 -5.78
N LEU A 3 -26.92 82.59 -6.22
CA LEU A 3 -25.56 82.03 -6.28
C LEU A 3 -25.70 80.87 -7.29
N MET A 4 -24.80 80.79 -8.27
CA MET A 4 -24.64 79.60 -9.11
C MET A 4 -24.34 78.38 -8.24
N HIS A 5 -24.95 77.22 -8.50
CA HIS A 5 -24.41 75.92 -8.11
C HIS A 5 -24.38 74.97 -9.30
N ARG A 6 -23.18 74.40 -9.46
CA ARG A 6 -22.70 73.56 -10.55
C ARG A 6 -23.11 72.11 -10.34
N ALA A 7 -23.10 71.40 -11.46
CA ALA A 7 -23.19 69.95 -11.61
C ALA A 7 -22.24 69.16 -10.69
N VAL A 8 -22.71 68.00 -10.21
CA VAL A 8 -21.92 66.76 -10.14
C VAL A 8 -22.86 65.60 -10.43
N ALA A 9 -22.82 65.09 -11.66
CA ALA A 9 -23.36 63.78 -12.00
C ALA A 9 -22.34 62.74 -11.53
N ALA A 10 -22.68 61.98 -10.49
CA ALA A 10 -21.88 60.86 -10.04
C ALA A 10 -22.06 59.69 -11.02
N LEU A 11 -21.07 59.47 -11.89
CA LEU A 11 -20.89 58.20 -12.58
C LEU A 11 -20.56 57.14 -11.53
N LEU A 12 -21.53 56.28 -11.20
CA LEU A 12 -21.23 54.98 -10.60
C LEU A 12 -20.69 54.06 -11.71
N LEU A 13 -19.37 54.09 -11.91
CA LEU A 13 -18.64 52.98 -12.52
C LEU A 13 -18.59 51.85 -11.48
N VAL A 14 -19.56 50.94 -11.56
CA VAL A 14 -19.42 49.62 -10.93
C VAL A 14 -18.31 48.90 -11.67
N ALA A 15 -17.10 48.99 -11.11
CA ALA A 15 -16.01 48.09 -11.47
C ALA A 15 -16.44 46.68 -11.05
N LEU A 16 -16.96 45.92 -12.00
CA LEU A 16 -16.93 44.46 -11.98
C LEU A 16 -15.45 44.05 -12.00
N ALA A 17 -14.82 44.10 -10.84
CA ALA A 17 -13.60 43.36 -10.58
C ALA A 17 -13.99 41.88 -10.58
N GLY A 18 -14.08 41.31 -11.77
CA GLY A 18 -14.06 39.87 -11.94
C GLY A 18 -12.83 39.35 -11.21
N ARG A 19 -13.05 38.72 -10.07
CA ARG A 19 -12.08 37.77 -9.53
C ARG A 19 -11.99 36.65 -10.56
N ALA A 20 -11.13 36.84 -11.55
CA ALA A 20 -10.46 35.71 -12.16
C ALA A 20 -9.66 35.08 -11.02
N ALA A 21 -10.30 34.17 -10.27
CA ALA A 21 -9.58 33.13 -9.58
C ALA A 21 -8.75 32.48 -10.69
N GLY A 22 -7.46 32.82 -10.73
CA GLY A 22 -6.54 32.15 -11.62
C GLY A 22 -6.73 30.67 -11.31
N GLN A 23 -7.30 29.93 -12.25
CA GLN A 23 -7.25 28.48 -12.25
C GLN A 23 -5.76 28.18 -12.23
N ALA A 24 -5.24 27.94 -11.04
CA ALA A 24 -3.92 27.42 -10.86
C ALA A 24 -3.97 26.09 -11.60
N ASN A 25 -3.25 26.00 -12.72
CA ASN A 25 -2.97 24.71 -13.31
C ASN A 25 -2.53 23.79 -12.17
N PRO A 26 -3.05 22.55 -12.08
CA PRO A 26 -2.57 21.59 -11.11
C PRO A 26 -1.04 21.64 -11.21
N PRO A 27 -0.32 21.82 -10.08
CA PRO A 27 1.11 22.05 -10.14
C PRO A 27 1.70 20.90 -10.95
N LYS A 28 2.21 21.20 -12.16
CA LYS A 28 3.13 20.31 -12.84
C LYS A 28 4.26 20.17 -11.86
N VAL A 29 4.35 19.03 -11.19
CA VAL A 29 5.50 18.75 -10.36
C VAL A 29 6.47 17.94 -11.20
N PRO A 30 7.45 18.57 -11.86
CA PRO A 30 8.70 17.89 -12.14
C PRO A 30 9.38 17.69 -10.79
N GLY A 31 8.96 16.65 -10.07
CA GLY A 31 9.84 16.07 -9.07
C GLY A 31 10.97 15.41 -9.86
N GLU A 32 12.10 16.11 -9.99
CA GLU A 32 13.42 15.45 -10.11
C GLU A 32 13.48 14.29 -9.10
N ASN A 33 14.32 13.29 -9.33
CA ASN A 33 14.42 12.11 -8.44
C ASN A 33 14.40 12.53 -6.95
N GLY A 34 13.35 12.13 -6.22
CA GLY A 34 13.17 12.47 -4.79
C GLY A 34 12.35 13.74 -4.45
N GLY A 35 11.79 14.46 -5.41
CA GLY A 35 10.97 15.66 -5.17
C GLY A 35 9.54 15.38 -4.67
N TRP A 36 8.96 16.34 -3.93
CA TRP A 36 7.57 16.35 -3.48
C TRP A 36 6.59 16.46 -4.65
N ARG A 37 5.52 15.67 -4.67
CA ARG A 37 4.47 15.64 -5.69
C ARG A 37 3.12 15.97 -5.08
N ALA A 38 2.25 16.63 -5.83
CA ALA A 38 0.88 16.87 -5.38
C ALA A 38 0.06 15.57 -5.43
N GLY A 39 -0.76 15.36 -4.41
CA GLY A 39 -1.74 14.29 -4.35
C GLY A 39 -2.90 14.69 -3.46
N ARG A 40 -3.75 13.73 -3.15
CA ARG A 40 -4.79 13.87 -2.14
C ARG A 40 -4.86 12.61 -1.29
N ALA A 41 -5.48 12.75 -0.12
CA ALA A 41 -5.73 11.62 0.74
C ALA A 41 -7.12 11.66 1.35
N THR A 42 -7.78 10.51 1.40
CA THR A 42 -8.88 10.24 2.33
C THR A 42 -8.34 9.43 3.52
N PHE A 43 -9.22 9.09 4.47
CA PHE A 43 -8.88 8.09 5.48
C PHE A 43 -9.81 6.89 5.44
N TYR A 44 -9.29 5.77 5.95
CA TYR A 44 -10.04 4.53 6.15
C TYR A 44 -9.74 3.95 7.54
N SER A 45 -10.67 3.14 8.05
CA SER A 45 -10.73 2.70 9.44
C SER A 45 -10.77 3.86 10.47
N GLY A 46 -10.59 3.55 11.75
CA GLY A 46 -10.61 4.52 12.85
C GLY A 46 -11.08 3.91 14.18
N PRO A 47 -10.95 4.64 15.29
CA PRO A 47 -11.44 4.19 16.58
C PRO A 47 -12.97 4.23 16.59
N GLU A 48 -13.60 3.23 17.20
CA GLU A 48 -15.07 3.11 17.29
C GLU A 48 -15.72 4.38 17.83
N ARG A 49 -15.08 5.03 18.82
CA ARG A 49 -15.54 6.31 19.40
C ARG A 49 -15.78 7.43 18.37
N PHE A 50 -15.02 7.44 17.27
CA PHE A 50 -15.14 8.41 16.18
C PHE A 50 -16.08 7.89 15.10
N LEU A 51 -15.93 6.63 14.69
CA LEU A 51 -16.71 6.05 13.59
C LEU A 51 -18.20 5.91 13.92
N GLN A 52 -18.56 5.65 15.18
CA GLN A 52 -19.96 5.55 15.61
C GLN A 52 -20.77 6.84 15.40
N SER A 53 -20.10 7.99 15.22
CA SER A 53 -20.76 9.26 14.85
C SER A 53 -21.29 9.28 13.42
N PHE A 54 -21.02 8.23 12.64
CA PHE A 54 -21.41 8.07 11.23
C PHE A 54 -22.14 6.73 11.02
N ALA A 55 -22.97 6.32 11.98
CA ALA A 55 -23.65 5.04 11.97
C ALA A 55 -24.57 4.82 10.75
N ASP A 56 -24.94 5.89 10.05
CA ASP A 56 -25.71 5.88 8.81
C ASP A 56 -24.90 5.41 7.59
N ARG A 57 -23.57 5.35 7.68
CA ARG A 57 -22.69 4.95 6.57
C ARG A 57 -22.47 3.45 6.45
N GLY A 58 -22.80 2.67 7.47
CA GLY A 58 -22.69 1.22 7.41
C GLY A 58 -22.76 0.55 8.79
N PRO A 59 -22.82 -0.79 8.83
CA PRO A 59 -22.80 -1.51 10.09
C PRO A 59 -21.43 -1.37 10.80
N PRO A 60 -21.40 -1.55 12.13
CA PRO A 60 -20.14 -1.68 12.86
C PRO A 60 -19.34 -2.92 12.42
N PRO A 61 -18.01 -2.95 12.67
CA PRO A 61 -17.24 -1.89 13.33
C PRO A 61 -16.69 -0.80 12.38
N GLU A 62 -16.77 -0.99 11.06
CA GLU A 62 -16.15 -0.06 10.11
C GLU A 62 -17.03 1.14 9.72
N TYR A 63 -18.35 1.07 9.92
CA TYR A 63 -19.29 2.16 9.61
C TYR A 63 -19.08 2.77 8.21
N GLY A 64 -18.79 1.93 7.22
CA GLY A 64 -18.55 2.36 5.83
C GLY A 64 -17.19 3.01 5.56
N PHE A 65 -16.26 3.05 6.52
CA PHE A 65 -14.89 3.57 6.35
C PHE A 65 -13.87 2.48 6.02
N GLY A 66 -14.28 1.23 5.77
CA GLY A 66 -13.37 0.14 5.45
C GLY A 66 -12.42 -0.24 6.59
N SER A 67 -11.55 -1.22 6.30
CA SER A 67 -10.67 -1.83 7.30
C SER A 67 -9.24 -1.95 6.77
N ALA A 68 -8.27 -1.42 7.50
CA ALA A 68 -6.86 -1.45 7.09
C ALA A 68 -6.14 -2.76 7.43
N VAL A 69 -6.75 -3.63 8.23
CA VAL A 69 -6.12 -4.85 8.73
C VAL A 69 -6.22 -6.04 7.75
N TYR A 70 -7.09 -5.94 6.73
CA TYR A 70 -7.24 -6.94 5.67
C TYR A 70 -6.62 -6.50 4.34
N GLY A 71 -5.61 -5.63 4.41
CA GLY A 71 -5.08 -4.98 3.23
C GLY A 71 -4.66 -5.95 2.12
N SER A 72 -4.82 -5.51 0.87
CA SER A 72 -4.61 -6.33 -0.32
C SER A 72 -3.16 -6.79 -0.55
N CYS A 73 -2.20 -6.32 0.24
CA CYS A 73 -0.83 -6.87 0.27
C CYS A 73 -0.68 -8.09 1.20
N GLY A 74 -1.71 -8.38 2.01
CA GLY A 74 -1.83 -9.58 2.84
C GLY A 74 -0.94 -9.59 4.08
N TYR A 75 -0.42 -8.45 4.53
CA TYR A 75 0.49 -8.35 5.69
C TYR A 75 -0.20 -8.54 7.04
N THR A 76 -0.79 -9.71 7.26
CA THR A 76 -1.63 -9.99 8.42
C THR A 76 -1.28 -11.36 8.98
N GLN A 77 -0.96 -11.41 10.27
CA GLN A 77 -0.85 -12.68 10.98
C GLN A 77 -2.25 -13.29 11.15
N GLN A 78 -2.39 -14.57 10.79
CA GLN A 78 -3.63 -15.31 10.98
C GLN A 78 -3.34 -16.58 11.77
N ASN A 79 -3.78 -16.58 13.02
CA ASN A 79 -4.05 -17.82 13.74
C ASN A 79 -5.57 -17.90 13.87
N PHE A 80 -6.21 -18.96 13.37
CA PHE A 80 -7.68 -19.07 13.23
C PHE A 80 -8.47 -18.92 14.53
N THR A 81 -7.81 -18.79 15.68
CA THR A 81 -8.38 -18.51 16.99
C THR A 81 -8.53 -17.03 17.31
N GLU A 82 -7.70 -16.17 16.72
CA GLU A 82 -7.67 -14.72 16.97
C GLU A 82 -8.09 -14.02 15.68
N GLY A 83 -9.16 -13.21 15.76
CA GLY A 83 -9.56 -12.37 14.63
C GLY A 83 -8.43 -11.46 14.17
N VAL A 84 -8.57 -10.88 12.98
CA VAL A 84 -7.57 -9.95 12.46
C VAL A 84 -7.73 -8.59 13.15
N THR A 85 -6.69 -8.16 13.89
CA THR A 85 -6.62 -6.87 14.57
C THR A 85 -5.37 -6.10 14.13
N TYR A 86 -5.25 -4.83 14.57
CA TYR A 86 -4.05 -4.03 14.33
C TYR A 86 -2.80 -4.59 15.00
N ASP A 87 -2.94 -5.38 16.06
CA ASP A 87 -1.82 -6.05 16.74
C ASP A 87 -1.20 -7.15 15.86
N ASN A 88 -1.95 -7.61 14.85
CA ASN A 88 -1.54 -8.69 13.95
C ASN A 88 -0.95 -8.17 12.62
N VAL A 89 -0.86 -6.85 12.45
CA VAL A 89 -0.21 -6.19 11.30
C VAL A 89 1.23 -5.85 11.69
N PRO A 90 2.25 -6.12 10.85
CA PRO A 90 3.66 -5.95 11.20
C PRO A 90 4.14 -4.49 11.21
N TYR A 91 3.23 -3.53 11.05
CA TYR A 91 3.51 -2.11 10.96
C TYR A 91 2.58 -1.33 11.90
N PRO A 92 3.04 -0.21 12.49
CA PRO A 92 2.19 0.66 13.28
C PRO A 92 0.97 1.12 12.47
N LYS A 93 -0.20 1.18 13.12
CA LYS A 93 -1.47 1.50 12.47
C LYS A 93 -1.43 2.86 11.76
N GLU A 94 -0.71 3.84 12.30
CA GLU A 94 -0.52 5.17 11.72
C GLU A 94 0.34 5.20 10.45
N MET A 95 1.08 4.12 10.16
CA MET A 95 1.88 4.01 8.96
C MET A 95 1.12 3.37 7.80
N LEU A 96 -0.02 2.70 8.01
CA LEU A 96 -0.66 1.96 6.94
C LEU A 96 -1.35 2.89 5.93
N MET A 97 -1.23 2.57 4.65
CA MET A 97 -1.98 3.23 3.58
C MET A 97 -2.44 2.25 2.50
N ALA A 98 -3.51 2.63 1.81
CA ALA A 98 -3.90 2.08 0.51
C ALA A 98 -3.53 3.06 -0.60
N VAL A 99 -2.97 2.56 -1.70
CA VAL A 99 -2.68 3.38 -2.91
C VAL A 99 -3.73 3.11 -3.99
N ALA A 100 -4.11 4.11 -4.78
CA ALA A 100 -5.09 3.89 -5.84
C ALA A 100 -4.54 2.94 -6.90
N ASN A 101 -5.35 1.98 -7.35
CA ASN A 101 -4.91 0.96 -8.31
C ASN A 101 -4.66 1.48 -9.74
N ILE A 102 -4.99 2.74 -9.97
CA ILE A 102 -4.76 3.46 -11.22
C ILE A 102 -3.52 4.38 -11.16
N ASP A 103 -2.93 4.55 -9.98
CA ASP A 103 -1.73 5.38 -9.84
C ASP A 103 -0.59 4.77 -10.66
N VAL A 104 0.21 5.63 -11.28
CA VAL A 104 1.26 5.20 -12.24
C VAL A 104 2.33 4.31 -11.60
N ASP A 105 2.49 4.39 -10.29
CA ASP A 105 3.43 3.57 -9.52
C ASP A 105 2.72 2.50 -8.68
N TYR A 106 1.42 2.25 -8.90
CA TYR A 106 0.72 1.10 -8.32
C TYR A 106 1.42 -0.24 -8.56
N PRO A 107 2.01 -0.52 -9.74
CA PRO A 107 2.80 -1.74 -9.94
C PRO A 107 3.90 -1.88 -8.90
N GLY A 108 3.92 -3.02 -8.21
CA GLY A 108 4.90 -3.31 -7.16
C GLY A 108 4.84 -2.32 -5.98
N SER A 109 3.66 -1.77 -5.68
CA SER A 109 3.49 -0.80 -4.60
C SER A 109 3.50 -1.43 -3.20
N CYS A 110 3.11 -2.70 -3.05
CA CYS A 110 3.11 -3.38 -1.76
C CYS A 110 4.44 -3.23 -1.01
N GLY A 111 4.41 -2.77 0.23
CA GLY A 111 5.59 -2.58 1.05
C GLY A 111 6.46 -1.38 0.65
N ARG A 112 6.01 -0.52 -0.28
CA ARG A 112 6.68 0.74 -0.60
C ARG A 112 6.33 1.81 0.42
N CYS A 113 7.32 2.59 0.81
CA CYS A 113 7.17 3.68 1.75
C CYS A 113 7.11 5.06 1.08
N TYR A 114 6.35 5.95 1.67
CA TYR A 114 6.22 7.33 1.26
C TYR A 114 6.38 8.26 2.45
N GLU A 115 6.95 9.43 2.19
CA GLU A 115 6.81 10.57 3.07
C GLU A 115 5.63 11.41 2.56
N VAL A 116 4.70 11.75 3.43
CA VAL A 116 3.45 12.44 3.10
C VAL A 116 3.27 13.62 4.04
N ARG A 117 2.89 14.78 3.51
CA ARG A 117 2.49 15.97 4.28
C ARG A 117 1.19 16.54 3.76
N CYS A 118 0.44 17.20 4.64
CA CYS A 118 -0.73 17.95 4.23
C CYS A 118 -0.31 19.28 3.57
N HIS A 119 -1.12 19.76 2.63
CA HIS A 119 -0.94 21.05 1.99
C HIS A 119 -2.22 21.87 2.13
N SER A 120 -2.17 22.96 2.88
CA SER A 120 -3.35 23.79 3.10
C SER A 120 -3.84 24.45 1.81
N GLY A 121 -5.17 24.55 1.67
CA GLY A 121 -5.82 25.11 0.50
C GLY A 121 -6.79 24.14 -0.16
N TYR A 122 -7.10 24.38 -1.43
CA TYR A 122 -8.09 23.59 -2.17
C TYR A 122 -7.66 22.14 -2.32
N VAL A 123 -8.65 21.25 -2.20
CA VAL A 123 -8.51 19.83 -2.55
C VAL A 123 -8.98 19.65 -3.98
N TYR A 124 -8.09 19.13 -4.83
CA TYR A 124 -8.44 18.88 -6.23
C TYR A 124 -9.22 17.57 -6.38
N ALA A 125 -10.32 17.65 -7.13
CA ALA A 125 -10.97 16.50 -7.74
C ALA A 125 -10.10 16.00 -8.91
N ASN A 126 -10.70 15.31 -9.88
CA ASN A 126 -9.97 14.92 -11.08
C ASN A 126 -9.79 16.12 -12.02
N GLY A 127 -8.67 16.17 -12.73
CA GLY A 127 -8.28 17.28 -13.57
C GLY A 127 -7.92 18.53 -12.77
N THR A 128 -8.58 19.65 -13.09
CA THR A 128 -8.32 20.95 -12.46
C THR A 128 -9.47 21.42 -11.57
N GLU A 129 -10.47 20.57 -11.36
CA GLU A 129 -11.65 20.90 -10.56
C GLU A 129 -11.35 20.82 -9.07
N ILE A 130 -12.01 21.65 -8.28
CA ILE A 130 -11.95 21.59 -6.82
C ILE A 130 -13.01 20.61 -6.34
N TYR A 131 -12.66 19.77 -5.38
CA TYR A 131 -13.53 18.75 -4.82
C TYR A 131 -14.78 19.39 -4.23
N ASN A 132 -15.95 18.93 -4.68
CA ASN A 132 -17.23 19.45 -4.23
C ASN A 132 -17.68 18.70 -2.97
N THR A 133 -17.95 19.43 -1.89
CA THR A 133 -18.30 18.83 -0.58
C THR A 133 -19.61 18.04 -0.60
N THR A 134 -20.46 18.25 -1.60
CA THR A 134 -21.70 17.49 -1.80
C THR A 134 -21.47 16.06 -2.32
N GLN A 135 -20.26 15.72 -2.78
CA GLN A 135 -19.92 14.39 -3.33
C GLN A 135 -19.69 13.29 -2.26
N GLY A 136 -20.09 13.53 -1.00
CA GLY A 136 -20.21 12.46 0.01
C GLY A 136 -19.07 12.33 1.01
N TYR A 137 -18.15 13.31 1.09
CA TYR A 137 -17.08 13.35 2.11
C TYR A 137 -17.23 14.49 3.12
N SER A 138 -18.38 15.17 3.15
CA SER A 138 -18.69 16.16 4.19
C SER A 138 -19.10 15.47 5.50
N LEU A 139 -18.10 15.01 6.24
CA LEU A 139 -18.25 14.46 7.59
C LEU A 139 -18.74 15.47 8.66
N PRO A 140 -18.43 16.78 8.58
CA PRO A 140 -18.82 17.72 9.63
C PRO A 140 -20.34 17.85 9.82
N ALA A 141 -21.14 17.60 8.78
CA ALA A 141 -22.59 17.65 8.87
C ALA A 141 -23.18 16.60 9.84
N HIS A 142 -22.48 15.48 10.03
CA HIS A 142 -22.93 14.38 10.89
C HIS A 142 -22.38 14.51 12.31
N ALA A 143 -21.18 15.05 12.47
CA ALA A 143 -20.47 15.05 13.74
C ALA A 143 -19.63 16.34 13.96
N PRO A 144 -20.24 17.53 13.99
CA PRO A 144 -19.51 18.81 13.99
C PRO A 144 -18.62 19.03 15.22
N ASN A 145 -18.91 18.31 16.31
CA ASN A 145 -18.18 18.41 17.59
C ASN A 145 -17.26 17.20 17.83
N ALA A 146 -17.10 16.29 16.87
CA ALA A 146 -16.19 15.15 17.04
C ALA A 146 -14.75 15.64 17.18
N THR A 147 -14.02 15.04 18.12
CA THR A 147 -12.61 15.28 18.36
C THR A 147 -11.76 14.09 17.93
N ASP A 148 -10.54 14.38 17.48
CA ASP A 148 -9.55 13.35 17.15
C ASP A 148 -8.90 12.71 18.39
N ASP A 149 -7.94 11.78 18.24
CA ASP A 149 -7.34 11.05 19.40
C ASP A 149 -6.52 11.99 20.32
N TYR A 150 -6.23 13.21 19.86
CA TYR A 150 -5.53 14.25 20.60
C TYR A 150 -6.48 15.27 21.24
N GLY A 151 -7.80 15.08 21.12
CA GLY A 151 -8.80 16.00 21.64
C GLY A 151 -8.89 17.32 20.86
N ARG A 152 -8.29 17.39 19.66
CA ARG A 152 -8.36 18.59 18.81
C ARG A 152 -9.71 18.66 18.13
N THR A 153 -10.20 19.88 17.91
CA THR A 153 -11.44 20.15 17.18
C THR A 153 -11.15 20.46 15.71
N TRP A 154 -12.14 20.24 14.85
CA TRP A 154 -12.02 20.60 13.43
C TRP A 154 -11.95 22.12 13.23
N LEU A 155 -11.00 22.56 12.42
CA LEU A 155 -10.74 23.99 12.15
C LEU A 155 -11.70 24.61 11.11
N GLY A 156 -12.68 23.84 10.65
CA GLY A 156 -13.63 24.22 9.60
C GLY A 156 -13.07 24.12 8.18
N ASN A 157 -13.97 24.13 7.20
CA ASN A 157 -13.67 24.29 5.78
C ASN A 157 -13.82 25.78 5.41
N PRO A 158 -12.73 26.47 5.03
CA PRO A 158 -12.79 27.89 4.67
C PRO A 158 -13.70 28.21 3.49
N THR A 159 -13.99 27.24 2.64
CA THR A 159 -14.77 27.40 1.40
C THR A 159 -16.09 26.65 1.43
N GLU A 160 -16.63 26.41 2.63
CA GLU A 160 -17.89 25.71 2.84
C GLU A 160 -19.06 26.43 2.14
N ALA A 161 -19.06 27.77 2.13
CA ALA A 161 -20.09 28.57 1.50
C ALA A 161 -20.14 28.39 -0.03
N GLU A 162 -19.02 28.06 -0.66
CA GLU A 162 -18.94 27.74 -2.09
C GLU A 162 -19.16 26.25 -2.39
N GLN A 163 -19.43 25.41 -1.38
CA GLN A 163 -19.49 23.95 -1.51
C GLN A 163 -18.19 23.33 -2.06
N LEU A 164 -17.06 23.99 -1.79
CA LEU A 164 -15.74 23.57 -2.23
C LEU A 164 -14.93 23.10 -1.04
N GLN A 165 -14.15 22.04 -1.22
CA GLN A 165 -13.28 21.51 -0.18
C GLN A 165 -11.96 22.30 -0.12
N SER A 166 -11.67 22.85 1.06
CA SER A 166 -10.38 23.43 1.40
C SER A 166 -9.94 22.96 2.78
N VAL A 167 -8.68 22.52 2.88
CA VAL A 167 -8.12 21.95 4.12
C VAL A 167 -7.28 22.96 4.89
N ARG A 168 -7.43 22.94 6.21
CA ARG A 168 -6.47 23.52 7.17
C ARG A 168 -5.65 22.41 7.79
N CYS A 169 -4.39 22.31 7.40
CA CYS A 169 -3.45 21.36 8.00
C CYS A 169 -3.10 21.80 9.42
N TRP A 170 -2.66 20.87 10.26
CA TRP A 170 -2.09 21.25 11.56
C TRP A 170 -0.76 22.00 11.39
N ASN A 171 0.05 21.55 10.42
CA ASN A 171 1.32 22.15 10.04
C ASN A 171 1.72 21.69 8.63
N ASP A 172 1.77 22.62 7.67
CA ASP A 172 2.14 22.34 6.27
C ASP A 172 3.57 21.77 6.08
N ASN A 173 4.43 21.92 7.09
CA ASN A 173 5.79 21.41 7.07
C ASN A 173 5.95 20.07 7.80
N ALA A 174 4.94 19.62 8.54
CA ALA A 174 4.98 18.31 9.20
C ALA A 174 4.65 17.20 8.20
N SER A 175 5.43 16.12 8.26
CA SER A 175 5.22 14.94 7.44
C SER A 175 5.12 13.68 8.30
N ILE A 176 4.48 12.66 7.73
CA ILE A 176 4.44 11.30 8.25
C ILE A 176 5.10 10.36 7.25
N PHE A 177 5.53 9.19 7.74
CA PHE A 177 6.04 8.11 6.92
C PHE A 177 5.03 6.98 6.91
N VAL A 178 4.62 6.57 5.73
CA VAL A 178 3.58 5.57 5.52
C VAL A 178 4.07 4.45 4.61
N ILE A 179 3.44 3.30 4.69
CA ILE A 179 3.77 2.09 3.94
C ILE A 179 2.51 1.52 3.30
N THR A 180 2.64 1.14 2.04
CA THR A 180 1.54 0.54 1.28
C THR A 180 1.28 -0.88 1.77
N THR A 181 0.12 -1.09 2.38
CA THR A 181 -0.34 -2.41 2.81
C THR A 181 -1.63 -2.83 2.13
N ASP A 182 -2.25 -1.92 1.39
CA ASP A 182 -3.52 -2.13 0.73
C ASP A 182 -3.59 -1.39 -0.62
N SER A 183 -4.69 -1.59 -1.33
CA SER A 183 -5.02 -0.93 -2.58
C SER A 183 -6.38 -0.27 -2.48
N CYS A 184 -6.50 0.94 -3.00
CA CYS A 184 -7.80 1.56 -3.21
C CYS A 184 -8.26 1.33 -4.67
N PRO A 185 -9.19 0.41 -4.94
CA PRO A 185 -9.64 0.18 -6.29
C PRO A 185 -10.59 1.30 -6.77
N CYS A 186 -10.34 1.85 -7.95
CA CYS A 186 -11.27 2.80 -8.60
C CYS A 186 -12.65 2.15 -8.84
N VAL A 187 -12.67 0.88 -9.26
CA VAL A 187 -13.88 0.10 -9.47
C VAL A 187 -14.00 -0.94 -8.37
N GLN A 188 -15.10 -0.91 -7.62
CA GLN A 188 -15.41 -1.92 -6.62
C GLN A 188 -16.09 -3.11 -7.29
N THR A 189 -15.66 -4.32 -6.93
CA THR A 189 -16.23 -5.56 -7.45
C THR A 189 -16.63 -6.48 -6.31
N ASP A 190 -17.75 -7.17 -6.47
CA ASP A 190 -18.13 -8.27 -5.59
C ASP A 190 -17.07 -9.39 -5.69
N PRO A 191 -16.48 -9.82 -4.57
CA PRO A 191 -15.38 -10.78 -4.60
C PRO A 191 -15.79 -12.20 -5.01
N ASN A 192 -17.08 -12.55 -4.93
CA ASN A 192 -17.59 -13.89 -5.25
C ASN A 192 -17.97 -14.02 -6.73
N THR A 193 -18.50 -12.94 -7.31
CA THR A 193 -19.07 -12.91 -8.67
C THR A 193 -18.20 -12.13 -9.66
N GLY A 194 -17.33 -11.24 -9.16
CA GLY A 194 -16.57 -10.29 -9.97
C GLY A 194 -17.42 -9.15 -10.55
N ALA A 195 -18.71 -9.06 -10.21
CA ALA A 195 -19.60 -8.02 -10.71
C ALA A 195 -19.21 -6.66 -10.15
N VAL A 196 -19.27 -5.60 -10.97
CA VAL A 196 -19.04 -4.22 -10.53
C VAL A 196 -20.16 -3.79 -9.58
N THR A 197 -19.80 -3.39 -8.36
CA THR A 197 -20.73 -2.94 -7.32
C THR A 197 -20.73 -1.42 -7.13
N GLY A 198 -19.71 -0.74 -7.64
CA GLY A 198 -19.61 0.72 -7.55
C GLY A 198 -18.28 1.27 -8.05
N VAL A 199 -18.12 2.58 -7.89
CA VAL A 199 -16.88 3.31 -8.12
C VAL A 199 -16.46 3.99 -6.82
N ASN A 200 -15.16 4.17 -6.63
CA ASN A 200 -14.59 4.94 -5.53
C ASN A 200 -13.94 6.21 -6.10
N PRO A 201 -14.68 7.33 -6.21
CA PRO A 201 -14.24 8.49 -6.98
C PRO A 201 -12.88 9.08 -6.55
N PRO A 202 -12.53 9.16 -5.25
CA PRO A 202 -11.18 9.60 -4.85
C PRO A 202 -10.07 8.72 -5.40
N CYS A 203 -10.30 7.42 -5.56
CA CYS A 203 -9.31 6.48 -6.11
C CYS A 203 -9.37 6.36 -7.63
N CYS A 204 -10.15 7.22 -8.29
CA CYS A 204 -10.26 7.32 -9.74
C CYS A 204 -9.64 8.64 -10.23
N GLY A 205 -9.16 8.68 -11.47
CA GLY A 205 -8.72 9.92 -12.14
C GLY A 205 -7.21 10.05 -12.36
N ASP A 206 -6.74 11.29 -12.41
CA ASP A 206 -5.37 11.67 -12.75
C ASP A 206 -4.61 12.34 -11.59
N ILE A 207 -5.28 12.55 -10.45
CA ILE A 207 -4.66 12.98 -9.21
C ILE A 207 -4.27 11.75 -8.40
N TYR A 208 -3.00 11.70 -8.00
CA TYR A 208 -2.50 10.65 -7.13
C TYR A 208 -3.30 10.59 -5.82
N HIS A 209 -3.77 9.39 -5.47
CA HIS A 209 -4.64 9.22 -4.33
C HIS A 209 -4.16 8.12 -3.39
N MET A 210 -4.21 8.40 -2.09
CA MET A 210 -3.97 7.41 -1.05
C MET A 210 -5.04 7.45 0.03
N ASP A 211 -5.45 6.29 0.53
CA ASP A 211 -6.18 6.20 1.79
C ASP A 211 -5.17 6.03 2.92
N LEU A 212 -5.06 7.02 3.78
CA LEU A 212 -4.29 6.89 5.03
C LEU A 212 -5.18 6.22 6.08
N THR A 213 -4.62 5.46 7.02
CA THR A 213 -5.44 5.14 8.20
C THR A 213 -5.86 6.42 8.92
N TYR A 214 -6.98 6.36 9.64
CA TYR A 214 -7.41 7.44 10.54
C TYR A 214 -6.25 8.00 11.38
N TRP A 215 -5.43 7.12 11.98
CA TRP A 215 -4.32 7.51 12.86
C TRP A 215 -3.15 8.18 12.12
N GLY A 216 -2.92 7.82 10.85
CA GLY A 216 -1.96 8.54 10.01
C GLY A 216 -2.53 9.90 9.58
N PHE A 217 -3.79 9.92 9.14
CA PHE A 217 -4.48 11.11 8.68
C PHE A 217 -4.58 12.19 9.76
N GLU A 218 -4.93 11.82 11.00
CA GLU A 218 -5.11 12.78 12.09
C GLU A 218 -3.81 13.50 12.46
N GLN A 219 -2.64 12.95 12.15
CA GLN A 219 -1.36 13.65 12.33
C GLN A 219 -1.23 14.85 11.40
N LEU A 220 -1.90 14.82 10.25
CA LEU A 220 -1.77 15.82 9.19
C LEU A 220 -2.89 16.87 9.23
N ALA A 221 -4.13 16.42 9.43
CA ALA A 221 -5.32 17.26 9.52
C ALA A 221 -6.43 16.56 10.30
N HIS A 222 -7.44 17.31 10.76
CA HIS A 222 -8.55 16.70 11.48
C HIS A 222 -9.34 15.71 10.58
N PRO A 223 -9.69 14.49 11.04
CA PRO A 223 -10.43 13.50 10.26
C PRO A 223 -11.75 14.00 9.66
N LEU A 224 -12.45 14.93 10.33
CA LEU A 224 -13.66 15.58 9.78
C LEU A 224 -13.46 16.30 8.44
N ASN A 225 -12.22 16.57 7.99
CA ASN A 225 -12.02 17.04 6.61
C ASN A 225 -12.48 16.00 5.57
N GLY A 226 -12.46 14.70 5.91
CA GLY A 226 -12.81 13.59 5.02
C GLY A 226 -11.75 13.33 3.95
N ILE A 227 -11.40 14.38 3.20
CA ILE A 227 -10.37 14.39 2.15
C ILE A 227 -9.48 15.64 2.27
N ILE A 228 -8.19 15.48 2.04
CA ILE A 228 -7.18 16.55 2.16
C ILE A 228 -6.25 16.59 0.96
N SER A 229 -5.74 17.79 0.67
CA SER A 229 -4.61 17.97 -0.24
C SER A 229 -3.33 17.53 0.44
N THR A 230 -2.52 16.78 -0.29
CA THR A 230 -1.24 16.29 0.19
C THR A 230 -0.11 16.63 -0.77
N GLN A 231 1.09 16.62 -0.21
CA GLN A 231 2.30 16.42 -0.98
C GLN A 231 2.96 15.13 -0.52
N PHE A 232 3.50 14.35 -1.46
CA PHE A 232 4.12 13.08 -1.15
C PHE A 232 5.39 12.83 -1.97
N ARG A 233 6.23 11.92 -1.51
CA ARG A 233 7.36 11.38 -2.28
C ARG A 233 7.68 9.95 -1.81
N PRO A 234 8.12 9.06 -2.70
CA PRO A 234 8.59 7.74 -2.29
C PRO A 234 9.90 7.89 -1.51
N VAL A 235 10.07 7.05 -0.50
CA VAL A 235 11.27 7.00 0.33
C VAL A 235 11.68 5.56 0.59
N ASP A 236 12.96 5.37 0.88
CA ASP A 236 13.44 4.10 1.42
C ASP A 236 12.87 3.88 2.83
N CYS A 237 12.28 2.71 3.07
CA CYS A 237 11.58 2.42 4.32
C CYS A 237 12.47 2.46 5.56
N ALA A 238 13.78 2.20 5.43
CA ALA A 238 14.70 2.16 6.55
C ALA A 238 15.38 3.51 6.80
N THR A 239 15.97 4.09 5.76
CA THR A 239 16.78 5.31 5.79
C THR A 239 15.95 6.59 5.62
N LYS A 240 14.69 6.45 5.20
CA LYS A 240 13.75 7.56 4.92
C LYS A 240 14.24 8.51 3.83
N GLN A 241 15.23 8.10 3.04
CA GLN A 241 15.78 8.92 1.97
C GLN A 241 14.86 8.91 0.74
N PRO A 242 14.67 10.06 0.06
CA PRO A 242 13.84 10.14 -1.14
C PRO A 242 14.31 9.23 -2.27
N LEU A 243 13.35 8.66 -3.00
CA LEU A 243 13.58 7.76 -4.13
C LEU A 243 13.06 8.34 -5.44
N GLN A 244 13.46 7.70 -6.54
CA GLN A 244 12.82 7.90 -7.83
C GLN A 244 11.37 7.39 -7.78
N PHE A 245 10.46 8.17 -8.36
CA PHE A 245 9.03 7.86 -8.37
C PHE A 245 8.60 6.86 -9.44
N ASN A 246 9.05 7.03 -10.69
CA ASN A 246 8.61 6.20 -11.80
C ASN A 246 9.78 5.83 -12.74
N PRO A 247 9.93 4.55 -13.17
CA PRO A 247 9.29 3.38 -12.57
C PRO A 247 9.60 3.32 -11.07
N GLY A 248 8.61 2.92 -10.29
CA GLY A 248 8.77 2.68 -8.87
C GLY A 248 9.78 1.57 -8.60
N PHE A 249 9.85 1.16 -7.33
CA PHE A 249 10.86 0.22 -6.88
C PHE A 249 10.23 -1.14 -6.53
N VAL A 250 10.88 -2.22 -6.98
CA VAL A 250 10.59 -3.62 -6.62
C VAL A 250 11.91 -4.28 -6.22
N ASN A 251 11.98 -4.75 -4.99
CA ASN A 251 13.16 -5.42 -4.45
C ASN A 251 13.33 -6.80 -5.08
N GLN A 252 14.58 -7.20 -5.37
CA GLN A 252 14.89 -8.55 -5.83
C GLN A 252 14.89 -9.55 -4.67
N THR A 253 15.19 -9.10 -3.47
CA THR A 253 14.86 -9.83 -2.26
C THR A 253 13.35 -9.75 -2.10
N ILE A 254 12.68 -10.90 -2.06
CA ILE A 254 11.25 -11.05 -1.87
C ILE A 254 10.92 -11.04 -0.37
N TYR A 255 11.72 -11.77 0.40
CA TYR A 255 11.62 -11.86 1.85
C TYR A 255 13.02 -11.82 2.45
N GLY A 256 13.32 -10.76 3.20
CA GLY A 256 14.51 -10.64 4.04
C GLY A 256 14.14 -10.91 5.49
N ASP A 257 14.27 -9.88 6.34
CA ASP A 257 13.73 -9.94 7.71
C ASP A 257 12.20 -9.73 7.77
N ARG A 258 11.60 -9.43 6.63
CA ARG A 258 10.18 -9.23 6.35
C ARG A 258 9.95 -9.36 4.85
N VAL A 259 8.69 -9.32 4.43
CA VAL A 259 8.37 -9.15 3.01
C VAL A 259 8.87 -7.78 2.56
N GLU A 260 9.65 -7.78 1.49
CA GLU A 260 10.33 -6.60 0.98
C GLU A 260 9.46 -5.79 0.01
N THR A 261 9.86 -4.54 -0.24
CA THR A 261 9.15 -3.64 -1.16
C THR A 261 8.93 -4.29 -2.53
N GLY A 262 7.71 -4.21 -3.04
CA GLY A 262 7.26 -4.82 -4.27
C GLY A 262 6.39 -6.06 -4.08
N TRP A 263 6.43 -6.69 -2.91
CA TRP A 263 5.86 -8.03 -2.72
C TRP A 263 4.70 -8.03 -1.72
N GLY A 264 3.59 -8.62 -2.11
CA GLY A 264 2.52 -9.05 -1.20
C GLY A 264 2.76 -10.49 -0.72
N TRP A 265 2.05 -10.88 0.34
CA TRP A 265 2.14 -12.17 1.00
C TRP A 265 0.77 -12.78 1.15
N PHE A 266 0.57 -13.97 0.58
CA PHE A 266 -0.76 -14.54 0.38
C PHE A 266 -0.76 -16.04 0.74
N PRO A 267 -0.89 -16.38 2.04
CA PRO A 267 -1.15 -17.75 2.45
C PRO A 267 -2.57 -18.16 2.04
N TYR A 268 -2.75 -19.43 1.69
CA TYR A 268 -4.07 -19.97 1.33
C TYR A 268 -4.19 -21.44 1.76
N LYS A 269 -5.41 -21.83 2.19
CA LYS A 269 -5.73 -23.18 2.69
C LYS A 269 -4.69 -23.70 3.71
N HIS A 270 -4.39 -22.88 4.70
CA HIS A 270 -3.38 -23.12 5.73
C HIS A 270 -4.05 -23.50 7.07
N ASN A 271 -3.31 -24.14 7.97
CA ASN A 271 -3.73 -24.47 9.33
C ASN A 271 -3.22 -23.46 10.35
N THR A 272 -2.01 -22.96 10.15
CA THR A 272 -1.43 -21.85 10.93
C THR A 272 -0.53 -21.06 10.00
N VAL A 273 -0.45 -19.75 10.22
CA VAL A 273 0.53 -18.92 9.52
C VAL A 273 1.08 -17.84 10.43
N THR A 274 2.39 -17.65 10.35
CA THR A 274 3.09 -16.56 11.02
C THR A 274 3.83 -15.77 9.95
N PHE A 275 3.35 -14.54 9.71
CA PHE A 275 3.97 -13.61 8.77
C PHE A 275 5.44 -13.34 9.13
N TRP A 276 5.69 -13.14 10.43
CA TRP A 276 6.99 -12.78 10.96
C TRP A 276 7.28 -13.52 12.27
N SER A 277 8.04 -14.60 12.18
CA SER A 277 8.60 -15.34 13.32
C SER A 277 9.98 -14.78 13.66
N LYS A 278 10.04 -13.90 14.68
CA LYS A 278 11.27 -13.21 15.07
C LYS A 278 12.34 -14.19 15.59
N GLY A 279 13.54 -14.12 15.04
CA GLY A 279 14.66 -15.00 15.43
C GLY A 279 14.57 -16.43 14.90
N TYR A 280 13.55 -16.75 14.09
CA TYR A 280 13.36 -18.09 13.55
C TYR A 280 14.11 -18.32 12.24
N GLY A 281 14.65 -17.29 11.60
CA GLY A 281 15.40 -17.35 10.35
C GLY A 281 16.85 -17.79 10.52
N VAL A 282 17.55 -17.88 9.40
CA VAL A 282 18.96 -18.27 9.32
C VAL A 282 19.84 -17.25 10.05
N GLY A 283 20.68 -17.74 10.97
CA GLY A 283 21.55 -16.88 11.76
C GLY A 283 20.81 -15.97 12.75
N GLY A 284 19.54 -16.28 13.08
CA GLY A 284 18.74 -15.49 14.01
C GLY A 284 18.01 -14.30 13.37
N SER A 285 17.96 -14.24 12.03
CA SER A 285 17.04 -13.38 11.29
C SER A 285 15.58 -13.77 11.55
N ASN A 286 14.67 -13.11 10.85
CA ASN A 286 13.26 -13.45 10.88
C ASN A 286 12.90 -14.47 9.79
N ALA A 287 11.84 -15.24 10.00
CA ALA A 287 11.30 -16.15 8.99
C ALA A 287 9.79 -16.00 8.86
N THR A 288 9.24 -16.37 7.71
CA THR A 288 7.80 -16.61 7.56
C THR A 288 7.54 -18.09 7.69
N CYS A 289 6.62 -18.49 8.57
CA CYS A 289 6.33 -19.88 8.86
C CYS A 289 4.87 -20.19 8.53
N ILE A 290 4.62 -21.37 7.96
CA ILE A 290 3.29 -21.80 7.54
C ILE A 290 3.13 -23.30 7.78
N SER A 291 1.96 -23.69 8.31
CA SER A 291 1.50 -25.07 8.32
C SER A 291 0.36 -25.23 7.32
N ILE A 292 0.48 -26.20 6.43
CA ILE A 292 -0.49 -26.47 5.37
C ILE A 292 -1.11 -27.85 5.61
N GLY A 293 -2.44 -27.91 5.56
CA GLY A 293 -3.17 -29.16 5.70
C GLY A 293 -3.02 -30.10 4.49
N PRO A 294 -3.50 -31.35 4.61
CA PRO A 294 -3.37 -32.39 3.58
C PRO A 294 -4.21 -32.16 2.32
N LYS A 295 -5.10 -31.16 2.30
CA LYS A 295 -6.07 -30.93 1.21
C LYS A 295 -5.65 -29.83 0.22
N ALA A 296 -4.34 -29.63 0.07
CA ALA A 296 -3.67 -28.53 -0.65
C ALA A 296 -3.62 -27.20 0.12
N GLY A 297 -2.77 -26.29 -0.37
CA GLY A 297 -2.53 -24.96 0.18
C GLY A 297 -1.10 -24.50 -0.11
N GLY A 298 -0.77 -23.30 0.35
CA GLY A 298 0.52 -22.71 0.06
C GLY A 298 0.71 -21.31 0.61
N LEU A 299 1.89 -20.79 0.36
CA LEU A 299 2.21 -19.38 0.48
C LEU A 299 2.58 -18.85 -0.91
N THR A 300 1.90 -17.80 -1.35
CA THR A 300 2.26 -17.05 -2.56
C THR A 300 2.84 -15.70 -2.17
N LEU A 301 3.98 -15.35 -2.73
CA LEU A 301 4.57 -14.02 -2.69
C LEU A 301 4.42 -13.42 -4.08
N ALA A 302 3.75 -12.28 -4.20
CA ALA A 302 3.37 -11.75 -5.51
C ALA A 302 3.59 -10.24 -5.65
N CYS A 303 4.06 -9.85 -6.81
CA CYS A 303 4.29 -8.48 -7.24
C CYS A 303 3.15 -8.04 -8.17
N ARG A 304 2.19 -7.29 -7.65
CA ARG A 304 0.98 -6.89 -8.41
C ARG A 304 1.32 -5.88 -9.50
N GLY A 305 0.81 -6.10 -10.70
CA GLY A 305 1.04 -5.22 -11.86
C GLY A 305 2.49 -5.25 -12.39
N CYS A 306 3.36 -6.10 -11.85
CA CYS A 306 4.79 -6.04 -12.15
C CYS A 306 5.20 -6.65 -13.50
N SER A 307 4.23 -7.14 -14.29
CA SER A 307 4.47 -7.51 -15.69
C SER A 307 4.68 -6.28 -16.58
N GLN A 308 4.34 -5.08 -16.10
CA GLN A 308 4.56 -3.82 -16.79
C GLN A 308 6.06 -3.47 -16.90
N SER A 309 6.44 -2.88 -18.04
CA SER A 309 7.82 -2.46 -18.31
C SER A 309 8.36 -1.56 -17.19
N GLY A 310 9.55 -1.87 -16.70
CA GLY A 310 10.19 -1.16 -15.58
C GLY A 310 9.95 -1.79 -14.20
N TYR A 311 8.97 -2.67 -14.05
CA TYR A 311 8.63 -3.32 -12.78
C TYR A 311 8.93 -4.83 -12.73
N GLN A 312 9.37 -5.41 -13.87
CA GLN A 312 9.53 -6.85 -14.11
C GLN A 312 10.68 -7.45 -13.29
N PRO A 313 10.43 -8.10 -12.13
CA PRO A 313 11.52 -8.46 -11.22
C PRO A 313 12.32 -9.66 -11.71
N PHE A 314 11.71 -10.54 -12.51
CA PHE A 314 12.34 -11.74 -13.06
C PHE A 314 12.98 -11.54 -14.43
N LYS A 315 12.83 -10.37 -15.07
CA LYS A 315 13.47 -10.13 -16.38
C LYS A 315 14.98 -10.24 -16.25
N GLY A 316 15.59 -11.19 -16.97
CA GLY A 316 17.03 -11.47 -16.90
C GLY A 316 17.49 -12.33 -15.71
N ALA A 317 16.58 -12.73 -14.82
CA ALA A 317 16.92 -13.55 -13.65
C ALA A 317 17.53 -14.91 -14.04
N SER A 318 18.53 -15.35 -13.29
CA SER A 318 19.18 -16.65 -13.47
C SER A 318 18.64 -17.71 -12.53
N ALA A 319 18.30 -17.34 -11.29
CA ALA A 319 17.81 -18.27 -10.28
C ALA A 319 16.84 -17.63 -9.28
N LEU A 320 16.07 -18.49 -8.61
CA LEU A 320 15.37 -18.20 -7.36
C LEU A 320 16.11 -18.87 -6.22
N GLU A 321 16.51 -18.12 -5.20
CA GLU A 321 17.12 -18.64 -3.98
C GLU A 321 16.21 -18.46 -2.79
N PHE A 322 16.26 -19.43 -1.86
CA PHE A 322 15.55 -19.38 -0.59
C PHE A 322 16.16 -20.36 0.40
N TRP A 323 15.96 -20.08 1.68
CA TRP A 323 16.19 -21.04 2.76
C TRP A 323 14.88 -21.63 3.23
N ILE A 324 14.89 -22.93 3.54
CA ILE A 324 13.74 -23.63 4.09
C ILE A 324 14.17 -24.54 5.24
N ARG A 325 13.32 -24.65 6.27
CA ARG A 325 13.41 -25.67 7.31
C ARG A 325 12.04 -26.18 7.70
N ASP A 326 12.00 -27.34 8.35
CA ASP A 326 10.82 -27.82 9.05
C ASP A 326 10.49 -26.92 10.25
N GLN A 327 9.22 -26.55 10.39
CA GLN A 327 8.76 -25.65 11.46
C GLN A 327 8.86 -26.30 12.85
N ASN A 328 8.77 -27.64 12.94
CA ASN A 328 8.82 -28.38 14.21
C ASN A 328 10.26 -28.68 14.65
N GLY A 329 11.26 -28.16 13.94
CA GLY A 329 12.66 -28.32 14.29
C GLY A 329 13.32 -29.60 13.77
N SER A 330 12.68 -30.31 12.84
CA SER A 330 13.28 -31.47 12.18
C SER A 330 14.45 -31.07 11.26
N SER A 331 15.42 -31.98 11.10
CA SER A 331 16.51 -31.85 10.11
C SER A 331 16.10 -32.30 8.71
N THR A 332 14.94 -32.97 8.60
CA THR A 332 14.33 -33.35 7.32
C THR A 332 13.91 -32.10 6.56
N ILE A 333 14.28 -32.02 5.29
CA ILE A 333 13.85 -30.92 4.42
C ILE A 333 12.36 -31.12 4.12
N PRO A 334 11.50 -30.12 4.39
CA PRO A 334 10.10 -30.19 3.97
C PRO A 334 10.00 -30.35 2.46
N ASP A 335 9.28 -31.38 2.00
CA ASP A 335 8.98 -31.53 0.58
C ASP A 335 7.83 -30.60 0.20
N VAL A 336 8.14 -29.56 -0.56
CA VAL A 336 7.20 -28.55 -1.04
C VAL A 336 7.38 -28.34 -2.53
N GLN A 337 6.29 -28.06 -3.22
CA GLN A 337 6.33 -27.59 -4.60
C GLN A 337 6.68 -26.11 -4.61
N VAL A 338 7.79 -25.78 -5.25
CA VAL A 338 8.22 -24.41 -5.52
C VAL A 338 7.80 -24.08 -6.95
N GLY A 339 7.03 -23.02 -7.10
CA GLY A 339 6.52 -22.56 -8.39
C GLY A 339 6.77 -21.08 -8.60
N VAL A 340 6.80 -20.68 -9.87
CA VAL A 340 6.73 -19.28 -10.28
C VAL A 340 5.54 -19.08 -11.22
N GLY A 341 5.08 -17.86 -11.38
CA GLY A 341 3.88 -17.58 -12.18
C GLY A 341 3.68 -16.11 -12.53
N ASN A 342 2.55 -15.82 -13.16
CA ASN A 342 2.01 -14.48 -13.30
C ASN A 342 0.75 -14.36 -12.41
N TYR A 343 0.85 -13.57 -11.35
CA TYR A 343 -0.20 -13.41 -10.35
C TYR A 343 -1.49 -12.81 -10.94
N ASP A 344 -1.35 -11.70 -11.67
CA ASP A 344 -2.48 -10.93 -12.18
C ASP A 344 -3.26 -11.72 -13.24
N ASN A 345 -2.57 -12.49 -14.08
CA ASN A 345 -3.18 -13.32 -15.12
C ASN A 345 -3.57 -14.73 -14.63
N LYS A 346 -3.28 -15.09 -13.38
CA LYS A 346 -3.50 -16.43 -12.82
C LYS A 346 -2.87 -17.55 -13.66
N GLN A 347 -1.68 -17.29 -14.21
CA GLN A 347 -0.93 -18.26 -15.01
C GLN A 347 0.23 -18.82 -14.19
N TYR A 348 0.49 -20.12 -14.31
CA TYR A 348 1.50 -20.82 -13.51
C TYR A 348 2.48 -21.55 -14.42
N CYS A 349 3.74 -21.60 -14.02
CA CYS A 349 4.74 -22.45 -14.63
C CYS A 349 4.69 -23.86 -14.00
N ALA A 350 5.31 -24.84 -14.64
CA ALA A 350 5.57 -26.14 -14.00
C ALA A 350 6.43 -25.92 -12.73
N SER A 351 6.01 -26.53 -11.62
CA SER A 351 6.70 -26.45 -10.32
C SER A 351 7.82 -27.48 -10.21
N VAL A 352 8.76 -27.24 -9.28
CA VAL A 352 9.79 -28.19 -8.87
C VAL A 352 9.57 -28.60 -7.42
N LYS A 353 9.94 -29.82 -7.03
CA LYS A 353 9.82 -30.28 -5.64
C LYS A 353 11.15 -30.14 -4.90
N THR A 354 11.16 -29.61 -3.68
CA THR A 354 12.39 -29.55 -2.87
C THR A 354 12.99 -30.93 -2.61
N GLY A 355 12.17 -31.99 -2.50
CA GLY A 355 12.62 -33.37 -2.35
C GLY A 355 13.35 -33.94 -3.59
N SER A 356 13.17 -33.33 -4.77
CA SER A 356 13.92 -33.67 -5.99
C SER A 356 15.18 -32.82 -6.21
N LEU A 357 15.42 -31.84 -5.34
CA LEU A 357 16.54 -30.91 -5.45
C LEU A 357 17.62 -31.25 -4.41
N SER A 358 18.87 -30.92 -4.73
CA SER A 358 19.96 -30.94 -3.76
C SER A 358 20.17 -29.55 -3.19
N PRO A 359 20.24 -29.38 -1.85
CA PRO A 359 20.54 -28.09 -1.26
C PRO A 359 21.97 -27.68 -1.61
N VAL A 360 22.17 -26.40 -1.92
CA VAL A 360 23.49 -25.83 -2.21
C VAL A 360 24.29 -25.57 -0.94
N GLU A 361 23.60 -25.44 0.20
CA GLU A 361 24.17 -25.11 1.50
C GLU A 361 23.25 -25.56 2.63
N ARG A 362 23.81 -25.80 3.81
CA ARG A 362 23.06 -26.04 5.05
C ARG A 362 23.62 -25.21 6.19
N GLN A 363 22.74 -24.66 7.02
CA GLN A 363 23.10 -23.93 8.23
C GLN A 363 22.12 -24.29 9.35
N GLY A 364 22.59 -25.08 10.33
CA GLY A 364 21.71 -25.64 11.36
C GLY A 364 20.60 -26.50 10.73
N LEU A 365 19.34 -26.16 11.01
CA LEU A 365 18.16 -26.85 10.48
C LEU A 365 17.74 -26.36 9.07
N TYR A 366 18.37 -25.30 8.58
CA TYR A 366 18.02 -24.72 7.29
C TYR A 366 18.82 -25.34 6.14
N ALA A 367 18.13 -25.51 5.01
CA ALA A 367 18.70 -25.88 3.73
C ALA A 367 18.49 -24.73 2.73
N ARG A 368 19.54 -24.30 2.04
CA ARG A 368 19.46 -23.31 0.97
C ARG A 368 19.28 -24.01 -0.36
N PHE A 369 18.37 -23.52 -1.18
CA PHE A 369 18.21 -23.93 -2.56
C PHE A 369 18.50 -22.76 -3.50
N SER A 370 19.04 -23.08 -4.67
CA SER A 370 19.20 -22.16 -5.79
C SER A 370 18.61 -22.86 -7.01
N VAL A 371 17.41 -22.46 -7.40
CA VAL A 371 16.64 -23.09 -8.49
C VAL A 371 16.80 -22.24 -9.75
N PRO A 372 17.45 -22.75 -10.81
CA PRO A 372 17.56 -22.01 -12.07
C PRO A 372 16.16 -21.63 -12.60
N ILE A 373 16.01 -20.40 -13.12
CA ILE A 373 14.72 -19.98 -13.70
C ILE A 373 14.32 -20.88 -14.88
N SER A 374 15.29 -21.41 -15.61
CA SER A 374 15.09 -22.39 -16.68
C SER A 374 14.45 -23.71 -16.23
N SER A 375 14.43 -24.01 -14.92
CA SER A 375 13.75 -25.19 -14.38
C SER A 375 12.23 -25.03 -14.35
N PHE A 376 11.70 -23.80 -14.49
CA PHE A 376 10.27 -23.53 -14.54
C PHE A 376 9.81 -23.41 -15.99
N SER A 377 8.97 -24.35 -16.45
CA SER A 377 8.38 -24.29 -17.79
C SER A 377 7.13 -23.41 -17.77
N CYS A 378 7.20 -22.23 -18.39
CA CYS A 378 6.14 -21.22 -18.35
C CYS A 378 5.45 -21.06 -19.72
N PRO A 379 4.12 -20.85 -19.77
CA PRO A 379 3.40 -20.54 -21.01
C PRO A 379 3.49 -19.06 -21.43
N PHE A 380 4.42 -18.31 -20.83
CA PHE A 380 4.61 -16.87 -21.02
C PHE A 380 6.08 -16.51 -20.82
N SER A 381 6.48 -15.30 -21.22
CA SER A 381 7.88 -14.87 -21.15
C SER A 381 8.34 -14.62 -19.72
N GLN A 382 9.64 -14.78 -19.47
CA GLN A 382 10.23 -14.64 -18.14
C GLN A 382 9.96 -13.27 -17.47
N ASP A 383 9.86 -12.21 -18.27
CA ASP A 383 9.56 -10.86 -17.79
C ASP A 383 8.10 -10.66 -17.37
N GLN A 384 7.24 -11.65 -17.59
CA GLN A 384 5.87 -11.71 -17.09
C GLN A 384 5.75 -12.53 -15.80
N ILE A 385 6.84 -13.11 -15.28
CA ILE A 385 6.85 -13.76 -13.97
C ILE A 385 6.76 -12.67 -12.88
N THR A 386 5.74 -12.77 -12.04
CA THR A 386 5.45 -11.82 -10.97
C THR A 386 5.12 -12.48 -9.63
N GLN A 387 5.19 -13.81 -9.52
CA GLN A 387 4.97 -14.51 -8.25
C GLN A 387 5.95 -15.66 -8.04
N VAL A 388 6.15 -15.97 -6.75
CA VAL A 388 6.76 -17.20 -6.26
C VAL A 388 5.77 -17.88 -5.32
N SER A 389 5.63 -19.20 -5.39
CA SER A 389 4.73 -19.96 -4.52
C SER A 389 5.43 -21.17 -3.92
N PHE A 390 5.13 -21.46 -2.66
CA PHE A 390 5.54 -22.65 -1.93
C PHE A 390 4.29 -23.40 -1.51
N GLN A 391 4.05 -24.56 -2.13
CA GLN A 391 2.80 -25.28 -2.02
C GLN A 391 3.03 -26.68 -1.47
N ASN A 392 2.01 -27.24 -0.84
CA ASN A 392 2.04 -28.62 -0.42
C ASN A 392 2.18 -29.55 -1.64
N SER A 393 3.16 -30.45 -1.62
CA SER A 393 3.43 -31.34 -2.74
C SER A 393 2.52 -32.55 -2.78
N GLU A 394 1.94 -32.96 -1.64
CA GLU A 394 1.32 -34.27 -1.43
C GLU A 394 0.25 -34.20 -0.31
N GLY A 395 -0.64 -35.19 -0.22
CA GLY A 395 -1.78 -35.18 0.73
C GLY A 395 -1.43 -35.29 2.22
N GLN A 396 -0.28 -34.75 2.64
CA GLN A 396 0.25 -34.78 4.00
C GLN A 396 0.22 -33.38 4.62
N LEU A 397 0.29 -33.32 5.95
CA LEU A 397 0.52 -32.05 6.63
C LEU A 397 1.99 -31.67 6.47
N VAL A 398 2.27 -30.46 5.98
CA VAL A 398 3.63 -29.94 5.84
C VAL A 398 3.71 -28.61 6.56
N SER A 399 4.68 -28.47 7.45
CA SER A 399 4.93 -27.23 8.20
C SER A 399 6.36 -26.78 7.97
N PHE A 400 6.55 -25.57 7.45
CA PHE A 400 7.87 -25.07 7.09
C PHE A 400 8.03 -23.59 7.38
N CYS A 401 9.28 -23.17 7.55
CA CYS A 401 9.67 -21.77 7.62
C CYS A 401 10.57 -21.43 6.43
N LEU A 402 10.35 -20.26 5.85
CA LEU A 402 11.17 -19.68 4.78
C LEU A 402 11.91 -18.46 5.26
N ASP A 403 13.11 -18.26 4.73
CA ASP A 403 13.93 -17.09 4.96
C ASP A 403 14.75 -16.74 3.71
N ASN A 404 15.13 -15.47 3.58
CA ASN A 404 16.00 -14.90 2.56
C ASN A 404 15.66 -15.39 1.14
N ILE A 405 14.40 -15.19 0.75
CA ILE A 405 13.87 -15.50 -0.56
C ILE A 405 14.29 -14.38 -1.51
N GLN A 406 15.03 -14.69 -2.57
CA GLN A 406 15.60 -13.70 -3.47
C GLN A 406 15.69 -14.16 -4.93
N ILE A 407 15.58 -13.19 -5.84
CA ILE A 407 15.78 -13.37 -7.27
C ILE A 407 17.24 -13.02 -7.60
N VAL A 408 17.96 -13.94 -8.23
CA VAL A 408 19.35 -13.73 -8.64
C VAL A 408 19.39 -13.28 -10.09
N GLY A 409 20.15 -12.22 -10.39
CA GLY A 409 20.40 -11.74 -11.76
C GLY A 409 19.23 -11.01 -12.43
N GLY A 410 18.14 -10.73 -11.71
CA GLY A 410 17.00 -10.00 -12.26
C GLY A 410 17.34 -8.55 -12.65
N SER A 411 16.46 -7.91 -13.41
CA SER A 411 16.55 -6.48 -13.73
C SER A 411 15.81 -5.57 -12.76
N GLY A 412 15.33 -6.12 -11.62
CA GLY A 412 14.80 -5.30 -10.53
C GLY A 412 15.85 -4.26 -10.15
N ARG A 413 15.46 -2.99 -10.02
CA ARG A 413 16.37 -1.98 -9.47
C ARG A 413 16.70 -2.46 -8.06
N VAL A 414 17.95 -2.78 -7.77
CA VAL A 414 18.37 -3.12 -6.41
C VAL A 414 18.72 -1.80 -5.75
N GLN A 415 17.96 -1.42 -4.73
CA GLN A 415 18.44 -0.43 -3.80
C GLN A 415 19.35 -1.21 -2.87
N SER A 416 20.61 -0.78 -2.80
CA SER A 416 21.56 -1.25 -1.80
C SER A 416 20.96 -0.96 -0.43
N SER A 417 20.16 -1.87 0.12
CA SER A 417 20.05 -2.04 1.55
C SER A 417 21.37 -2.65 1.99
N SER A 418 22.43 -1.84 1.95
CA SER A 418 23.63 -2.04 2.75
C SER A 418 23.26 -1.80 4.22
N ILE A 419 22.30 -2.56 4.73
CA ILE A 419 22.43 -3.06 6.07
C ILE A 419 23.50 -4.12 5.90
N GLY A 420 24.73 -3.76 6.24
CA GLY A 420 25.80 -4.72 6.38
C GLY A 420 25.28 -5.84 7.27
N ARG A 421 24.89 -6.96 6.65
CA ARG A 421 24.78 -8.22 7.38
C ARG A 421 26.20 -8.48 7.83
N HIS A 422 26.48 -8.18 9.09
CA HIS A 422 27.63 -8.73 9.77
C HIS A 422 27.55 -10.23 9.54
N ARG A 423 28.42 -10.74 8.65
CA ARG A 423 28.88 -12.12 8.74
C ARG A 423 29.49 -12.22 10.13
N ILE A 424 28.73 -12.78 11.07
CA ILE A 424 29.29 -13.35 12.28
C ILE A 424 29.68 -14.78 11.92
#